data_AF-A0A1H7UWF7-F1
#
_entry.id   AF-A0A1H7UWF7-F1
#
_cell.length_a   1.000
_cell.length_b   1.000
_cell.length_c   1.000
_cell.angle_alpha   90.00
_cell.angle_beta   90.00
_cell.angle_gamma   90.00
#
_symmetry.space_group_name_H-M   'P 1'
#
loop_
_entity.id
_entity.type
_entity.pdbx_description
1 polymer ?
#
loop_
_entity_poly.entity_id
_entity_poly.type
_entity_poly.pdbx_seq_one_letter_code
_entity_poly.pdbx_strand_id
1 'polypeptide(L)'
;MNLLFKILGYLFAILFTVGAALQYNDPDSLYWIIIYGIAATISFLFALNKIGYILPLVLGVLALIGFLYLYPSDFQGFDLNDGDIEIVELGREAFGLLIISIVMLVFGFRIKRKL
;
A
#
# COMPACT_ATOMS: atom_id res chain seq x y z
N MET A 1 -17.65 12.00 -7.56
CA MET A 1 -16.94 10.73 -7.87
C MET A 1 -17.95 9.60 -7.84
N ASN A 2 -17.82 8.54 -8.67
CA ASN A 2 -18.72 7.38 -8.57
C ASN A 2 -18.64 6.78 -7.15
N LEU A 3 -19.79 6.41 -6.59
CA LEU A 3 -19.95 5.88 -5.22
C LEU A 3 -18.99 4.71 -4.95
N LEU A 4 -18.82 3.78 -5.90
CA LEU A 4 -17.91 2.65 -5.77
C LEU A 4 -16.48 3.09 -5.43
N PHE A 5 -15.94 4.05 -6.18
CA PHE A 5 -14.57 4.54 -5.94
C PHE A 5 -14.45 5.33 -4.64
N LYS A 6 -15.53 5.98 -4.20
CA LYS A 6 -15.55 6.66 -2.90
C LYS A 6 -15.49 5.64 -1.75
N ILE A 7 -16.26 4.56 -1.87
CA ILE A 7 -16.22 3.44 -0.90
C ILE A 7 -14.84 2.80 -0.89
N LEU A 8 -14.26 2.49 -2.07
CA LEU A 8 -12.90 1.94 -2.16
C LEU A 8 -11.86 2.86 -1.51
N GLY A 9 -11.95 4.17 -1.73
CA GLY A 9 -11.04 5.13 -1.09
C GLY A 9 -11.08 5.08 0.44
N TYR A 10 -12.26 5.05 1.04
CA TYR A 10 -12.38 4.91 2.50
C TYR A 10 -11.97 3.52 3.01
N LEU A 11 -12.34 2.46 2.29
CA LEU A 11 -11.94 1.09 2.63
C LEU A 11 -10.42 0.99 2.71
N PHE A 12 -9.71 1.42 1.66
CA PHE A 12 -8.25 1.35 1.64
C PHE A 12 -7.58 2.33 2.61
N ALA A 13 -8.20 3.48 2.90
CA ALA A 13 -7.72 4.35 3.98
C ALA A 13 -7.73 3.62 5.34
N ILE A 14 -8.81 2.89 5.64
CA ILE A 14 -8.92 2.10 6.86
C ILE A 14 -7.93 0.92 6.83
N LEU A 15 -7.88 0.16 5.74
CA LEU A 15 -7.00 -1.01 5.63
C LEU A 15 -5.52 -0.63 5.77
N PHE A 16 -5.07 0.45 5.13
CA PHE A 16 -3.69 0.92 5.29
C PHE A 16 -3.43 1.51 6.68
N THR A 17 -4.42 2.12 7.33
CA THR A 17 -4.28 2.55 8.73
C THR A 17 -4.11 1.35 9.65
N VAL A 18 -4.87 0.27 9.44
CA VAL A 18 -4.70 -1.00 10.15
C VAL A 18 -3.32 -1.59 9.84
N GLY A 19 -2.89 -1.59 8.58
CA GLY A 19 -1.54 -2.01 8.19
C GLY A 19 -0.45 -1.28 8.96
N ALA A 20 -0.52 0.05 9.03
CA ALA A 20 0.40 0.85 9.85
C ALA A 20 0.36 0.45 11.33
N ALA A 21 -0.83 0.21 11.89
CA ALA A 21 -0.98 -0.18 13.28
C ALA A 21 -0.42 -1.59 13.57
N LEU A 22 -0.47 -2.51 12.62
CA LEU A 22 0.09 -3.85 12.79
C LEU A 22 1.63 -3.83 12.85
N GLN A 23 2.28 -2.86 12.22
CA GLN A 23 3.75 -2.77 12.18
C GLN A 23 4.38 -2.39 13.51
N TYR A 24 3.63 -1.93 14.52
CA TYR A 24 4.18 -1.75 15.87
C TYR A 24 4.71 -3.04 16.50
N ASN A 25 4.35 -4.20 15.96
CA ASN A 25 4.86 -5.50 16.41
C ASN A 25 6.21 -5.87 15.80
N ASP A 26 6.66 -5.16 14.76
CA ASP A 26 7.86 -5.49 13.98
C ASP A 26 9.06 -4.60 14.40
N PRO A 27 10.30 -5.13 14.38
CA PRO A 27 11.50 -4.41 14.85
C PRO A 27 11.87 -3.18 14.00
N ASP A 28 11.51 -3.15 12.72
CA ASP A 28 11.74 -2.06 11.76
C ASP A 28 10.45 -1.24 11.46
N SER A 29 9.54 -1.21 12.44
CA SER A 29 8.20 -0.61 12.39
C SER A 29 8.09 0.79 11.75
N LEU A 30 9.02 1.71 12.02
CA LEU A 30 8.82 3.13 11.73
C LEU A 30 8.69 3.43 10.22
N TYR A 31 9.54 2.82 9.39
CA TYR A 31 9.52 3.06 7.95
C TYR A 31 8.20 2.58 7.34
N TRP A 32 7.75 1.41 7.74
CA TRP A 32 6.50 0.83 7.26
C TRP A 32 5.26 1.59 7.76
N ILE A 33 5.26 2.04 9.01
CA ILE A 33 4.20 2.94 9.55
C ILE A 33 4.07 4.18 8.68
N ILE A 34 5.19 4.80 8.27
CA ILE A 34 5.19 5.98 7.41
C ILE A 34 4.64 5.65 6.02
N ILE A 35 5.09 4.55 5.40
CA ILE A 35 4.64 4.13 4.06
C ILE A 35 3.12 3.89 4.06
N TYR A 36 2.63 3.09 5.00
CA TYR A 36 1.20 2.81 5.14
C TYR A 36 0.40 4.08 5.52
N GLY A 37 0.95 4.95 6.36
CA GLY A 37 0.32 6.23 6.72
C GLY A 37 0.15 7.18 5.53
N ILE A 38 1.15 7.25 4.65
CA ILE A 38 1.06 8.01 3.39
C ILE A 38 -0.02 7.39 2.48
N ALA A 39 -0.01 6.07 2.31
CA ALA A 39 -1.00 5.37 1.50
C ALA A 39 -2.43 5.55 2.03
N ALA A 40 -2.61 5.51 3.35
CA ALA A 40 -3.89 5.76 4.02
C ALA A 40 -4.38 7.20 3.76
N THR A 41 -3.49 8.18 3.95
CA THR A 41 -3.79 9.61 3.75
C THR A 41 -4.22 9.88 2.31
N ILE A 42 -3.49 9.33 1.34
CA ILE A 42 -3.81 9.50 -0.08
C ILE A 42 -5.14 8.82 -0.44
N SER A 43 -5.41 7.64 0.10
CA SER A 43 -6.68 6.95 -0.10
C SER A 43 -7.86 7.76 0.45
N PHE A 44 -7.69 8.39 1.60
CA PHE A 44 -8.67 9.29 2.19
C PHE A 44 -8.87 10.57 1.35
N LEU A 45 -7.80 11.23 0.93
CA LEU A 45 -7.87 12.41 0.05
C LEU A 45 -8.50 12.08 -1.31
N PHE A 46 -8.23 10.88 -1.85
CA PHE A 46 -8.90 10.36 -3.04
C PHE A 46 -10.41 10.22 -2.81
N ALA A 47 -10.85 9.61 -1.70
CA ALA A 47 -12.26 9.48 -1.34
C ALA A 47 -12.97 10.84 -1.23
N LEU A 48 -12.27 11.86 -0.72
CA LEU A 48 -12.74 13.24 -0.65
C LEU A 48 -12.66 13.99 -1.98
N ASN A 49 -12.06 13.40 -3.02
CA ASN A 49 -11.82 14.03 -4.32
C ASN A 49 -11.00 15.33 -4.19
N LYS A 50 -10.03 15.35 -3.25
CA LYS A 50 -9.16 16.49 -2.90
C LYS A 50 -7.68 16.29 -3.30
N ILE A 51 -7.41 15.45 -4.29
CA ILE A 51 -6.04 15.14 -4.73
C ILE A 51 -5.97 15.03 -6.26
N GLY A 52 -4.85 15.48 -6.82
CA GLY A 52 -4.53 15.32 -8.24
C GLY A 52 -4.03 13.91 -8.57
N TYR A 53 -3.97 13.56 -9.86
CA TYR A 53 -3.60 12.20 -10.30
C TYR A 53 -2.10 11.88 -10.21
N ILE A 54 -1.23 12.90 -10.25
CA ILE A 54 0.23 12.71 -10.34
C ILE A 54 0.76 11.99 -9.09
N LEU A 55 0.40 12.46 -7.90
CA LEU A 55 0.91 11.92 -6.64
C LEU A 55 0.60 10.41 -6.46
N PRO A 56 -0.66 9.94 -6.60
CA PRO A 56 -0.94 8.50 -6.52
C PRO A 56 -0.29 7.71 -7.67
N LEU A 57 -0.14 8.26 -8.89
CA LEU A 57 0.58 7.53 -9.94
C LEU A 57 2.07 7.33 -9.60
N VAL A 58 2.75 8.39 -9.16
CA VAL A 58 4.18 8.33 -8.82
C VAL A 58 4.40 7.36 -7.65
N LEU A 59 3.61 7.46 -6.59
CA LEU A 59 3.73 6.57 -5.44
C LEU A 59 3.35 5.13 -5.79
N GLY A 60 2.39 4.93 -6.68
CA GLY A 60 2.07 3.60 -7.19
C GLY A 60 3.25 2.96 -7.92
N VAL A 61 3.93 3.72 -8.79
CA VAL A 61 5.14 3.23 -9.49
C VAL A 61 6.28 2.98 -8.51
N LEU A 62 6.54 3.89 -7.56
CA LEU A 62 7.59 3.70 -6.56
C LEU A 62 7.33 2.48 -5.68
N ALA A 63 6.07 2.25 -5.26
CA ALA A 63 5.69 1.06 -4.52
C ALA A 63 5.83 -0.22 -5.37
N LEU A 64 5.58 -0.17 -6.67
CA LEU A 64 5.83 -1.30 -7.57
C LEU A 64 7.33 -1.63 -7.66
N ILE A 65 8.17 -0.60 -7.79
CA ILE A 65 9.63 -0.77 -7.79
C ILE A 65 10.09 -1.35 -6.46
N GLY A 66 9.55 -0.85 -5.35
CA GLY A 66 9.82 -1.37 -4.01
C GLY A 66 9.42 -2.83 -3.85
N PHE A 67 8.24 -3.23 -4.35
CA PHE A 67 7.84 -4.64 -4.38
C PHE A 67 8.85 -5.51 -5.14
N LEU A 68 9.25 -5.10 -6.34
CA LEU A 68 10.21 -5.86 -7.15
C LEU A 68 11.60 -5.94 -6.51
N TYR A 69 12.00 -4.89 -5.79
CA TYR A 69 13.27 -4.83 -5.08
C TYR A 69 13.28 -5.72 -3.83
N LEU A 70 12.16 -5.73 -3.10
CA LEU A 70 12.03 -6.42 -1.81
C LEU A 70 11.50 -7.86 -1.97
N TYR A 71 11.10 -8.28 -3.16
CA TYR A 71 10.57 -9.62 -3.37
C TYR A 71 11.62 -10.69 -2.99
N PRO A 72 11.31 -11.61 -2.06
CA PRO A 72 12.27 -12.62 -1.62
C PRO A 72 12.62 -13.58 -2.75
N SER A 73 13.90 -13.99 -2.81
CA SER A 73 14.37 -14.96 -3.80
C SER A 73 13.79 -16.36 -3.59
N ASP A 74 13.49 -16.70 -2.34
CA ASP A 74 12.83 -17.94 -1.93
C ASP A 74 11.56 -17.58 -1.17
N PHE A 75 10.44 -17.40 -1.87
CA PHE A 75 9.20 -17.00 -1.22
C PHE A 75 8.59 -18.17 -0.43
N GLN A 76 8.58 -18.06 0.90
CA GLN A 76 8.12 -19.11 1.82
C GLN A 76 6.68 -18.92 2.33
N GLY A 77 5.94 -17.97 1.75
CA GLY A 77 4.57 -17.67 2.17
C GLY A 77 4.50 -16.55 3.21
N PHE A 78 3.45 -16.60 4.04
CA PHE A 78 3.12 -15.54 5.00
C PHE A 78 3.01 -16.04 6.45
N ASP A 79 3.19 -17.34 6.68
CA ASP A 79 3.10 -17.93 8.02
C ASP A 79 4.47 -17.91 8.69
N LEU A 80 4.57 -17.21 9.82
CA LEU A 80 5.81 -17.07 10.59
C LEU A 80 6.24 -18.38 11.28
N ASN A 81 5.36 -19.39 11.36
CA ASN A 81 5.66 -20.66 12.03
C ASN A 81 6.28 -21.71 11.09
N ASP A 82 6.20 -21.51 9.78
CA ASP A 82 6.50 -22.54 8.77
C ASP A 82 7.66 -22.13 7.82
N GLY A 83 8.42 -21.09 8.18
CA GLY A 83 9.52 -20.57 7.35
C GLY A 83 10.55 -19.76 8.14
N ASP A 84 11.58 -19.30 7.43
CA ASP A 84 12.53 -18.33 7.95
C ASP A 84 11.82 -17.00 8.19
N ILE A 85 11.84 -16.53 9.44
CA ILE A 85 11.13 -15.33 9.89
C ILE A 85 11.51 -14.13 9.02
N GLU A 86 12.79 -13.95 8.68
CA GLU A 86 13.23 -12.79 7.89
C GLU A 86 12.69 -12.85 6.45
N ILE A 87 12.66 -14.04 5.85
CA ILE A 87 12.16 -14.24 4.49
C ILE A 87 10.64 -14.04 4.43
N VAL A 88 9.92 -14.53 5.45
CA VAL A 88 8.46 -14.37 5.55
C VAL A 88 8.09 -12.91 5.80
N GLU A 89 8.82 -12.20 6.66
CA GLU A 89 8.65 -10.75 6.89
C GLU A 89 8.88 -9.97 5.59
N LEU A 90 9.98 -10.24 4.88
CA LEU A 90 10.28 -9.62 3.59
C LEU A 90 9.17 -9.87 2.56
N GLY A 91 8.63 -11.09 2.55
CA GLY A 91 7.46 -11.45 1.74
C GLY A 91 6.23 -10.63 2.10
N ARG A 92 5.88 -10.51 3.39
CA ARG A 92 4.74 -9.71 3.86
C ARG A 92 4.88 -8.24 3.46
N GLU A 93 6.08 -7.69 3.62
CA GLU A 93 6.42 -6.31 3.26
C GLU A 93 6.33 -6.03 1.77
N ALA A 94 6.92 -6.90 0.95
CA ALA A 94 6.88 -6.80 -0.50
C ALA A 94 5.41 -6.81 -0.98
N PHE A 95 4.60 -7.76 -0.51
CA PHE A 95 3.18 -7.83 -0.90
C PHE A 95 2.37 -6.65 -0.38
N GLY A 96 2.72 -6.08 0.78
CA GLY A 96 2.20 -4.79 1.24
C GLY A 96 2.42 -3.67 0.22
N LEU A 97 3.65 -3.53 -0.29
CA LEU A 97 3.99 -2.58 -1.35
C LEU A 97 3.24 -2.85 -2.66
N LEU A 98 3.04 -4.12 -3.03
CA LEU A 98 2.27 -4.48 -4.22
C LEU A 98 0.81 -4.02 -4.10
N ILE A 99 0.18 -4.23 -2.94
CA ILE A 99 -1.20 -3.78 -2.70
C ILE A 99 -1.27 -2.25 -2.77
N ILE A 100 -0.34 -1.54 -2.10
CA ILE A 100 -0.26 -0.06 -2.18
C ILE A 100 -0.12 0.38 -3.64
N SER A 101 0.79 -0.25 -4.39
CA SER A 101 1.02 0.04 -5.81
C SER A 101 -0.26 -0.04 -6.64
N ILE A 102 -0.95 -1.18 -6.57
CA ILE A 102 -2.18 -1.42 -7.34
C ILE A 102 -3.24 -0.37 -7.00
N VAL A 103 -3.47 -0.12 -5.71
CA VAL A 103 -4.48 0.84 -5.25
C VAL A 103 -4.16 2.25 -5.71
N MET A 104 -2.93 2.70 -5.53
CA MET A 104 -2.48 4.03 -5.91
C MET A 104 -2.56 4.24 -7.43
N LEU A 105 -2.14 3.26 -8.24
CA LEU A 105 -2.26 3.32 -9.69
C LEU A 105 -3.72 3.40 -10.14
N VAL A 106 -4.59 2.55 -9.58
CA VAL A 106 -6.04 2.58 -9.88
C VAL A 106 -6.64 3.95 -9.55
N PHE A 107 -6.30 4.55 -8.41
CA PHE A 107 -6.78 5.87 -8.01
C PHE A 107 -6.25 6.96 -8.95
N GLY A 108 -4.95 6.95 -9.25
CA GLY A 108 -4.32 7.88 -10.18
C GLY A 108 -4.95 7.86 -11.57
N PHE A 109 -5.09 6.67 -12.18
CA PHE A 109 -5.75 6.53 -13.48
C PHE A 109 -7.23 6.94 -13.42
N ARG A 110 -7.93 6.66 -12.32
CA ARG A 110 -9.33 7.05 -12.15
C ARG A 110 -9.52 8.57 -12.10
N ILE A 111 -8.60 9.29 -11.46
CA ILE A 111 -8.60 10.76 -11.45
C ILE A 111 -8.25 11.28 -12.84
N LYS A 112 -7.18 10.76 -13.48
CA LYS A 112 -6.73 11.22 -14.80
C LYS A 112 -7.82 11.10 -15.87
N ARG A 113 -8.60 10.01 -15.87
CA ARG A 113 -9.71 9.79 -16.83
C ARG A 113 -10.93 10.71 -16.64
N LYS A 114 -10.98 11.51 -15.58
CA LYS A 114 -12.06 12.49 -15.33
C LYS A 114 -11.72 13.91 -15.77
N LEU A 115 -10.43 14.20 -15.95
CA LEU A 115 -9.93 15.45 -16.51
C LEU A 115 -10.08 15.38 -18.04
#